data_AF-G4ZNR8-F1
#
_entry.id   AF-G4ZNR8-F1
#
_cell.length_a   1.000
_cell.length_b   1.000
_cell.length_c   1.000
_cell.angle_alpha   90.00
_cell.angle_beta   90.00
_cell.angle_gamma   90.00
#
_symmetry.space_group_name_H-M   'P 1'
#
loop_
_entity.id
_entity.type
_entity.pdbx_description
1 polymer ?
#
loop_
_entity_poly.entity_id
_entity_poly.type
_entity_poly.pdbx_seq_one_letter_code
_entity_poly.pdbx_strand_id
1 'polypeptide(L)'
;MKDATDIKKEFRVCGLVQRQSFDVEDLHPPLRELLEASIDLDEWHRRYKALLDEEADLEEVCIDPPEWYLPEETKSSLHRCLRFSLAPSIADYITLLTEFMAGLEDLTGLLDHDYIESIRNGTAEWGELELFAASRLHRCSIEVKTLNDNCKVISEFTYTVPEATGKICLARLGPQFALHVAGMRI
;
A
#
# COMPACT_ATOMS: atom_id res chain seq x y z
N MET A 1 9.46 24.22 3.44
CA MET A 1 8.90 22.92 3.87
C MET A 1 7.74 22.64 2.94
N LYS A 2 7.84 21.64 2.07
CA LYS A 2 6.76 21.26 1.15
C LYS A 2 5.65 20.61 1.95
N ASP A 3 4.41 21.00 1.73
CA ASP A 3 3.28 20.42 2.46
C ASP A 3 2.79 19.13 1.79
N ALA A 4 1.85 18.42 2.42
CA ALA A 4 1.31 17.17 1.89
C ALA A 4 0.68 17.32 0.49
N THR A 5 0.26 18.53 0.12
CA THR A 5 -0.32 18.87 -1.18
C THR A 5 0.76 18.95 -2.26
N ASP A 6 1.92 19.53 -1.94
CA ASP A 6 3.09 19.58 -2.83
C ASP A 6 3.59 18.17 -3.14
N ILE A 7 3.67 17.32 -2.13
CA ILE A 7 4.07 15.92 -2.25
C ILE A 7 3.07 15.14 -3.12
N LYS A 8 1.74 15.29 -2.89
CA LYS A 8 0.70 14.68 -3.73
C LYS A 8 0.80 15.12 -5.20
N LYS A 9 1.17 16.38 -5.44
CA LYS A 9 1.33 16.92 -6.80
C LYS A 9 2.54 16.32 -7.51
N GLU A 10 3.64 16.08 -6.80
CA GLU A 10 4.83 15.40 -7.32
C GLU A 10 4.55 13.94 -7.65
N PHE A 11 3.83 13.22 -6.78
CA PHE A 11 3.38 11.85 -7.07
C PHE A 11 2.50 11.78 -8.32
N ARG A 12 1.59 12.75 -8.51
CA ARG A 12 0.75 12.87 -9.71
C ARG A 12 1.57 13.09 -10.99
N VAL A 13 2.67 13.84 -10.92
CA VAL A 13 3.61 14.03 -12.04
C VAL A 13 4.36 12.73 -12.38
N CYS A 14 4.59 11.88 -11.38
CA CYS A 14 5.22 10.57 -11.54
C CYS A 14 4.23 9.44 -11.83
N GLY A 15 2.99 9.77 -12.25
CA GLY A 15 1.96 8.81 -12.66
C GLY A 15 1.17 8.16 -11.52
N LEU A 16 1.43 8.56 -10.27
CA LEU A 16 0.79 8.00 -9.08
C LEU A 16 -0.40 8.89 -8.67
N VAL A 17 -1.58 8.52 -9.17
CA VAL A 17 -2.85 9.23 -8.92
C VAL A 17 -3.72 8.48 -7.92
N GLN A 18 -4.38 9.24 -7.03
CA GLN A 18 -5.45 8.72 -6.17
C GLN A 18 -6.55 8.11 -7.08
N ARG A 19 -7.01 6.90 -6.77
CA ARG A 19 -8.14 6.26 -7.49
C ARG A 19 -9.30 7.26 -7.50
N GLN A 20 -9.74 7.61 -8.70
CA GLN A 20 -10.70 8.68 -9.00
C GLN A 20 -11.86 8.76 -7.99
N SER A 21 -12.31 9.99 -7.70
CA SER A 21 -13.66 10.23 -7.20
C SER A 21 -14.66 9.64 -8.19
N PHE A 22 -15.44 8.68 -7.72
CA PHE A 22 -16.39 7.93 -8.52
C PHE A 22 -17.69 8.71 -8.70
N ASP A 23 -18.04 9.03 -9.95
CA ASP A 23 -19.35 9.58 -10.29
C ASP A 23 -20.32 8.43 -10.56
N VAL A 24 -21.41 8.38 -9.79
CA VAL A 24 -22.48 7.38 -9.96
C VAL A 24 -23.16 7.54 -11.32
N GLU A 25 -23.15 8.74 -11.90
CA GLU A 25 -23.72 9.01 -13.21
C GLU A 25 -22.85 8.50 -14.38
N ASP A 26 -21.61 8.10 -14.11
CA ASP A 26 -20.73 7.46 -15.10
C ASP A 26 -20.82 5.91 -15.07
N LEU A 27 -21.58 5.34 -14.13
CA LEU A 27 -21.79 3.89 -14.08
C LEU A 27 -22.53 3.37 -15.30
N HIS A 28 -22.14 2.17 -15.75
CA HIS A 28 -22.91 1.44 -16.74
C HIS A 28 -24.36 1.23 -16.23
N PRO A 29 -25.40 1.42 -17.07
CA PRO A 29 -26.80 1.41 -16.64
C PRO A 29 -27.22 0.27 -15.69
N PRO A 30 -26.86 -1.01 -15.91
CA PRO A 30 -27.16 -2.08 -14.96
C PRO A 30 -26.61 -1.87 -13.56
N LEU A 31 -25.39 -1.34 -13.42
CA LEU A 31 -24.78 -1.09 -12.11
C LEU A 31 -25.40 0.13 -11.41
N ARG A 32 -25.87 1.12 -12.17
CA ARG A 32 -26.57 2.29 -11.62
C ARG A 32 -27.95 1.91 -11.08
N GLU A 33 -28.69 1.11 -11.85
CA GLU A 33 -30.01 0.60 -11.45
C GLU A 33 -29.91 -0.26 -10.18
N LEU A 34 -28.84 -1.03 -10.01
CA LEU A 34 -28.60 -1.82 -8.77
C LEU A 34 -28.43 -0.97 -7.51
N LEU A 35 -28.03 0.30 -7.65
CA LEU A 35 -27.89 1.23 -6.52
C LEU A 35 -29.22 1.91 -6.16
N GLU A 36 -30.27 1.75 -6.97
CA GLU A 36 -31.59 2.29 -6.67
C GLU A 36 -32.28 1.49 -5.56
N ALA A 37 -32.78 2.19 -4.53
CA ALA A 37 -33.39 1.58 -3.35
C ALA A 37 -34.67 0.77 -3.63
N SER A 38 -35.27 0.90 -4.82
CA SER A 38 -36.53 0.28 -5.22
C SER A 38 -36.40 -0.70 -6.39
N ILE A 39 -35.21 -1.22 -6.65
CA ILE A 39 -34.96 -2.13 -7.78
C ILE A 39 -35.78 -3.43 -7.69
N ASP A 40 -36.46 -3.79 -8.78
CA ASP A 40 -36.99 -5.13 -9.02
C ASP A 40 -35.89 -6.00 -9.64
N LEU A 41 -35.36 -6.93 -8.86
CA LEU A 41 -34.27 -7.80 -9.29
C LEU A 41 -34.69 -8.76 -10.42
N ASP A 42 -35.95 -9.18 -10.49
CA ASP A 42 -36.43 -10.11 -11.53
C ASP A 42 -36.57 -9.40 -12.88
N GLU A 43 -37.03 -8.14 -12.86
CA GLU A 43 -37.06 -7.28 -14.05
C GLU A 43 -35.64 -6.94 -14.52
N TRP A 44 -34.77 -6.54 -13.58
CA TRP A 44 -33.37 -6.21 -13.87
C TRP A 44 -32.63 -7.41 -14.50
N HIS A 45 -32.75 -8.61 -13.92
CA HIS A 45 -32.13 -9.82 -14.48
C HIS A 45 -32.64 -10.14 -15.88
N ARG A 46 -33.94 -9.95 -16.14
CA ARG A 46 -34.53 -10.18 -17.47
C ARG A 46 -33.99 -9.18 -18.50
N ARG A 47 -33.83 -7.92 -18.08
CA ARG A 47 -33.36 -6.82 -18.93
C ARG A 47 -31.89 -6.95 -19.33
N TYR A 48 -31.05 -7.44 -18.41
CA TYR A 48 -29.61 -7.56 -18.62
C TYR A 48 -29.11 -8.98 -18.87
N LYS A 49 -30.02 -9.95 -19.06
CA LYS A 49 -29.68 -11.35 -19.34
C LYS A 49 -28.71 -11.51 -20.53
N ALA A 50 -28.82 -10.66 -21.54
CA ALA A 50 -27.96 -10.69 -22.73
C ALA A 50 -26.50 -10.30 -22.45
N LEU A 51 -26.21 -9.61 -21.34
CA LEU A 51 -24.83 -9.31 -20.91
C LEU A 51 -24.14 -10.53 -20.28
N LEU A 52 -24.88 -11.59 -19.97
CA LEU A 52 -24.36 -12.83 -19.39
C LEU A 52 -24.17 -13.93 -20.46
N ASP A 53 -24.48 -13.63 -21.72
CA ASP A 53 -24.28 -14.56 -22.83
C ASP A 53 -22.79 -14.60 -23.20
N GLU A 54 -22.19 -15.79 -23.30
CA GLU A 54 -20.75 -15.96 -23.60
C GLU A 54 -20.36 -15.45 -25.01
N GLU A 55 -21.35 -15.22 -25.87
CA GLU A 55 -21.20 -14.62 -27.22
C GLU A 55 -21.35 -13.08 -27.22
N ALA A 56 -21.61 -12.46 -26.06
CA ALA A 56 -21.69 -11.01 -25.97
C ALA A 56 -20.29 -10.39 -26.21
N ASP A 57 -20.20 -9.49 -27.20
CA ASP A 57 -19.00 -8.70 -27.52
C ASP A 57 -18.78 -7.62 -26.45
N LEU A 58 -18.43 -8.07 -25.24
CA LEU A 58 -18.09 -7.22 -24.10
C LEU A 58 -16.61 -6.85 -24.21
N GLU A 59 -16.33 -5.56 -24.11
CA GLU A 59 -14.96 -5.08 -24.00
C GLU A 59 -14.31 -5.68 -22.74
N GLU A 60 -13.26 -6.49 -22.93
CA GLU A 60 -12.45 -7.00 -21.84
C GLU A 60 -11.69 -5.83 -21.22
N VAL A 61 -12.24 -5.26 -20.14
CA VAL A 61 -11.57 -4.19 -19.40
C VAL A 61 -10.39 -4.79 -18.65
N CYS A 62 -9.21 -4.70 -19.24
CA CYS A 62 -7.96 -4.98 -18.56
C CYS A 62 -7.70 -3.88 -17.52
N ILE A 63 -8.20 -4.07 -16.30
CA ILE A 63 -7.81 -3.23 -15.16
C ILE A 63 -6.43 -3.69 -14.74
N ASP A 64 -5.39 -3.15 -15.38
CA ASP A 64 -4.03 -3.33 -14.90
C ASP A 64 -3.95 -2.84 -13.44
N PRO A 65 -3.54 -3.67 -12.49
CA PRO A 65 -3.35 -3.22 -11.13
C PRO A 65 -2.28 -2.13 -11.12
N PRO A 66 -2.43 -1.07 -10.30
CA PRO A 66 -1.41 -0.03 -10.22
C PRO A 66 -0.08 -0.66 -9.84
N GLU A 67 1.00 -0.30 -10.53
CA GLU A 67 2.34 -0.86 -10.26
C GLU A 67 2.84 -0.53 -8.85
N TRP A 68 2.29 0.52 -8.23
CA TRP A 68 2.67 1.01 -6.92
C TRP A 68 1.46 1.20 -6.01
N TYR A 69 1.58 0.68 -4.79
CA TYR A 69 0.70 1.01 -3.69
C TYR A 69 1.21 2.27 -2.98
N LEU A 70 0.40 3.33 -3.00
CA LEU A 70 0.68 4.61 -2.35
C LEU A 70 -0.32 4.86 -1.20
N PRO A 71 0.11 4.73 0.07
CA PRO A 71 -0.71 5.09 1.21
C PRO A 71 -1.05 6.59 1.24
N GLU A 72 -2.30 6.93 1.56
CA GLU A 72 -2.78 8.32 1.60
C GLU A 72 -2.15 9.17 2.70
N GLU A 73 -1.86 8.56 3.85
CA GLU A 73 -1.32 9.23 5.03
C GLU A 73 0.19 9.02 5.12
N THR A 74 0.92 10.12 4.95
CA THR A 74 2.39 10.14 4.88
C THR A 74 3.04 9.58 6.13
N LYS A 75 2.56 9.97 7.33
CA LYS A 75 3.16 9.51 8.60
C LYS A 75 3.08 8.00 8.80
N SER A 76 2.02 7.38 8.27
CA SER A 76 1.76 5.95 8.41
C SER A 76 2.14 5.15 7.17
N SER A 77 2.77 5.80 6.18
CA SER A 77 2.99 5.21 4.86
C SER A 77 3.87 3.97 4.92
N LEU A 78 4.98 4.01 5.67
CA LEU A 78 5.86 2.86 5.83
C LEU A 78 5.15 1.66 6.49
N HIS A 79 4.49 1.88 7.64
CA HIS A 79 3.70 0.85 8.32
C HIS A 79 2.67 0.22 7.36
N ARG A 80 1.96 1.05 6.59
CA ARG A 80 0.93 0.57 5.65
C ARG A 80 1.54 -0.26 4.53
N CYS A 81 2.66 0.18 3.94
CA CYS A 81 3.39 -0.58 2.94
C CYS A 81 3.86 -1.94 3.46
N LEU A 82 4.44 -1.98 4.68
CA LEU A 82 4.92 -3.22 5.28
C LEU A 82 3.78 -4.16 5.64
N ARG A 83 2.71 -3.67 6.27
CA ARG A 83 1.53 -4.47 6.57
C ARG A 83 0.90 -5.04 5.30
N PHE A 84 0.72 -4.22 4.27
CA PHE A 84 0.13 -4.64 3.01
C PHE A 84 0.94 -5.75 2.33
N SER A 85 2.27 -5.65 2.36
CA SER A 85 3.15 -6.60 1.66
C SER A 85 3.50 -7.86 2.45
N LEU A 86 3.71 -7.74 3.76
CA LEU A 86 4.30 -8.80 4.58
C LEU A 86 3.32 -9.42 5.57
N ALA A 87 2.24 -8.71 5.90
CA ALA A 87 1.34 -9.07 6.98
C ALA A 87 -0.14 -8.69 6.70
N PRO A 88 -0.71 -8.95 5.51
CA PRO A 88 -2.03 -8.46 5.15
C PRO A 88 -3.15 -9.00 6.04
N SER A 89 -2.97 -10.20 6.59
CA SER A 89 -3.92 -10.87 7.50
C SER A 89 -3.77 -10.47 8.97
N ILE A 90 -2.76 -9.67 9.33
CA ILE A 90 -2.46 -9.32 10.73
C ILE A 90 -3.17 -8.01 11.07
N ALA A 91 -4.15 -8.09 11.99
CA ALA A 91 -4.97 -6.95 12.38
C ALA A 91 -4.17 -5.86 13.13
N ASP A 92 -3.32 -6.28 14.07
CA ASP A 92 -2.47 -5.41 14.88
C ASP A 92 -0.99 -5.65 14.59
N TYR A 93 -0.57 -5.15 13.42
CA TYR A 93 0.81 -5.29 12.96
C TYR A 93 1.80 -4.46 13.78
N ILE A 94 1.35 -3.34 14.35
CA ILE A 94 2.19 -2.43 15.15
C ILE A 94 2.63 -3.13 16.45
N THR A 95 1.69 -3.74 17.17
CA THR A 95 2.02 -4.50 18.39
C THR A 95 2.96 -5.66 18.08
N LEU A 96 2.64 -6.45 17.04
CA LEU A 96 3.48 -7.58 16.63
C LEU A 96 4.92 -7.16 16.34
N LEU A 97 5.11 -6.10 15.54
CA LEU A 97 6.45 -5.67 15.17
C LEU A 97 7.20 -5.10 16.38
N THR A 98 6.56 -4.28 17.20
CA THR A 98 7.21 -3.68 18.38
C THR A 98 7.57 -4.69 19.46
N GLU A 99 6.76 -5.74 19.65
CA GLU A 99 7.12 -6.87 20.52
C GLU A 99 8.31 -7.64 19.98
N PHE A 100 8.36 -7.89 18.67
CA PHE A 100 9.50 -8.53 18.03
C PHE A 100 10.77 -7.67 18.17
N MET A 101 10.66 -6.35 17.93
CA MET A 101 11.76 -5.40 18.09
C MET A 101 12.34 -5.40 19.51
N ALA A 102 11.48 -5.42 20.54
CA ALA A 102 11.91 -5.44 21.93
C ALA A 102 12.71 -6.70 22.31
N GLY A 103 12.49 -7.82 21.59
CA GLY A 103 13.23 -9.07 21.77
C GLY A 103 14.41 -9.26 20.80
N LEU A 104 14.64 -8.34 19.87
CA LEU A 104 15.65 -8.49 18.82
C LEU A 104 17.02 -8.02 19.33
N GLU A 105 17.95 -8.96 19.50
CA GLU A 105 19.28 -8.71 20.08
C GLU A 105 20.03 -7.58 19.35
N ASP A 106 19.95 -7.54 18.01
CA ASP A 106 20.57 -6.51 17.17
C ASP A 106 20.09 -5.07 17.47
N LEU A 107 18.93 -4.91 18.12
CA LEU A 107 18.37 -3.61 18.49
C LEU A 107 18.55 -3.27 19.98
N THR A 108 19.26 -4.12 20.72
CA THR A 108 19.52 -3.91 22.15
C THR A 108 20.26 -2.59 22.37
N GLY A 109 19.69 -1.73 23.22
CA GLY A 109 20.26 -0.41 23.53
C GLY A 109 19.97 0.68 22.48
N LEU A 110 19.29 0.35 21.38
CA LEU A 110 18.79 1.32 20.41
C LEU A 110 17.32 1.69 20.65
N LEU A 111 16.60 0.84 21.38
CA LEU A 111 15.19 0.98 21.69
C LEU A 111 15.03 1.26 23.18
N ASP A 112 14.49 2.43 23.52
CA ASP A 112 13.98 2.70 24.86
C ASP A 112 12.46 2.50 24.91
N HIS A 113 11.93 2.52 26.12
CA HIS A 113 10.51 2.30 26.35
C HIS A 113 9.65 3.39 25.68
N ASP A 114 10.08 4.65 25.79
CA ASP A 114 9.38 5.81 25.26
C ASP A 114 9.29 5.75 23.73
N TYR A 115 10.35 5.30 23.05
CA TYR A 115 10.38 5.07 21.61
C TYR A 115 9.34 4.03 21.20
N ILE A 116 9.32 2.87 21.86
CA ILE A 116 8.35 1.80 21.56
C ILE A 116 6.92 2.28 21.80
N GLU A 117 6.65 2.99 22.90
CA GLU A 117 5.33 3.56 23.16
C GLU A 117 4.95 4.61 22.12
N SER A 118 5.88 5.44 21.67
CA SER A 118 5.62 6.44 20.63
C SER A 118 5.23 5.84 19.28
N ILE A 119 5.85 4.71 18.91
CA ILE A 119 5.47 3.94 17.72
C ILE A 119 4.08 3.34 17.88
N ARG A 120 3.79 2.74 19.05
CA ARG A 120 2.48 2.12 19.35
C ARG A 120 1.33 3.14 19.36
N ASN A 121 1.59 4.33 19.89
CA ASN A 121 0.61 5.42 19.94
C ASN A 121 0.52 6.21 18.61
N GLY A 122 1.34 5.86 17.60
CA GLY A 122 1.37 6.54 16.31
C GLY A 122 1.88 7.98 16.38
N THR A 123 2.61 8.35 17.43
CA THR A 123 3.19 9.68 17.61
C THR A 123 4.57 9.80 16.97
N ALA A 124 5.28 8.68 16.78
CA ALA A 124 6.51 8.59 16.01
C ALA A 124 6.28 7.98 14.62
N GLU A 125 7.06 8.45 13.64
CA GLU A 125 7.12 7.89 12.30
C GLU A 125 8.02 6.65 12.30
N TRP A 126 7.65 5.65 11.51
CA TRP A 126 8.49 4.48 11.28
C TRP A 126 9.67 4.86 10.38
N GLY A 127 10.79 4.16 10.53
CA GLY A 127 11.98 4.36 9.73
C GLY A 127 12.85 3.12 9.64
N GLU A 128 14.16 3.32 9.79
CA GLU A 128 15.17 2.30 9.51
C GLU A 128 15.14 1.12 10.51
N LEU A 129 14.79 1.38 11.77
CA LEU A 129 14.70 0.34 12.81
C LEU A 129 13.52 -0.61 12.53
N GLU A 130 12.37 -0.07 12.13
CA GLU A 130 11.20 -0.85 11.75
C GLU A 130 11.41 -1.59 10.43
N LEU A 131 12.09 -0.98 9.45
CA LEU A 131 12.50 -1.65 8.21
C LEU A 131 13.42 -2.84 8.49
N PHE A 132 14.43 -2.64 9.34
CA PHE A 132 15.32 -3.71 9.78
C PHE A 132 14.53 -4.83 10.46
N ALA A 133 13.73 -4.50 11.47
CA ALA A 133 12.97 -5.48 12.22
C ALA A 133 11.96 -6.23 11.37
N ALA A 134 11.23 -5.54 10.49
CA ALA A 134 10.23 -6.16 9.60
C ALA A 134 10.89 -7.15 8.64
N SER A 135 12.07 -6.81 8.11
CA SER A 135 12.79 -7.73 7.22
C SER A 135 13.14 -9.04 7.95
N ARG A 136 13.57 -8.97 9.22
CA ARG A 136 13.90 -10.14 10.05
C ARG A 136 12.66 -10.92 10.46
N LEU A 137 11.63 -10.24 10.95
CA LEU A 137 10.35 -10.84 11.39
C LEU A 137 9.75 -11.69 10.27
N HIS A 138 9.79 -11.19 9.02
CA HIS A 138 9.18 -11.87 7.87
C HIS A 138 10.15 -12.70 7.04
N ARG A 139 11.44 -12.74 7.41
CA ARG A 139 12.51 -13.33 6.61
C ARG A 139 12.46 -12.86 5.14
N CYS A 140 12.16 -11.58 4.91
CA CYS A 140 11.99 -11.00 3.57
C CYS A 140 13.00 -9.86 3.40
N SER A 141 13.68 -9.80 2.26
CA SER A 141 14.59 -8.68 1.99
C SER A 141 13.80 -7.44 1.60
N ILE A 142 14.16 -6.27 2.13
CA ILE A 142 13.47 -5.01 1.84
C ILE A 142 14.44 -4.07 1.14
N GLU A 143 14.20 -3.77 -0.13
CA GLU A 143 14.92 -2.73 -0.87
C GLU A 143 14.20 -1.40 -0.70
N VAL A 144 14.95 -0.34 -0.41
CA VAL A 144 14.46 1.03 -0.31
C VAL A 144 15.22 1.90 -1.31
N LYS A 145 14.50 2.44 -2.28
CA LYS A 145 14.99 3.44 -3.25
C LYS A 145 14.57 4.83 -2.78
N THR A 146 15.53 5.63 -2.33
CA THR A 146 15.28 7.03 -1.98
C THR A 146 15.30 7.87 -3.26
N LEU A 147 14.28 8.69 -3.43
CA LEU A 147 14.08 9.57 -4.57
C LEU A 147 14.34 11.02 -4.19
N ASN A 148 14.79 11.83 -5.15
CA ASN A 148 14.72 13.28 -5.05
C ASN A 148 13.37 13.82 -5.53
N ASP A 149 13.17 15.13 -5.40
CA ASP A 149 11.96 15.86 -5.83
C ASP A 149 11.62 15.70 -7.33
N ASN A 150 12.55 15.21 -8.15
CA ASN A 150 12.32 14.89 -9.56
C ASN A 150 12.01 13.39 -9.79
N CYS A 151 11.66 12.65 -8.74
CA CYS A 151 11.43 11.20 -8.75
C CYS A 151 12.63 10.38 -9.28
N LYS A 152 13.85 10.91 -9.20
CA LYS A 152 15.07 10.15 -9.57
C LYS A 152 15.67 9.49 -8.35
N VAL A 153 16.08 8.23 -8.50
CA VAL A 153 16.78 7.49 -7.46
C VAL A 153 18.11 8.19 -7.15
N ILE A 154 18.30 8.53 -5.88
CA ILE A 154 19.52 9.14 -5.35
C ILE A 154 20.29 8.20 -4.42
N SER A 155 19.61 7.22 -3.83
CA SER A 155 20.25 6.15 -3.07
C SER A 155 19.40 4.90 -3.08
N GLU A 156 20.06 3.75 -2.94
CA GLU A 156 19.42 2.45 -2.78
C GLU A 156 20.07 1.74 -1.60
N PHE A 157 19.25 1.18 -0.72
CA PHE A 157 19.70 0.36 0.40
C PHE A 157 18.83 -0.88 0.50
N THR A 158 19.42 -2.04 0.80
CA THR A 158 18.68 -3.28 0.97
C THR A 158 18.93 -3.86 2.35
N TYR A 159 17.84 -4.05 3.11
CA TYR A 159 17.80 -4.83 4.34
C TYR A 159 17.81 -6.32 3.98
N THR A 160 18.99 -6.86 3.71
CA THR A 160 19.17 -8.27 3.36
C THR A 160 18.99 -9.17 4.57
N VAL A 161 18.36 -10.33 4.38
CA VAL A 161 18.24 -11.39 5.37
C VAL A 161 18.77 -12.69 4.74
N PRO A 162 19.61 -13.48 5.44
CA PRO A 162 20.00 -14.80 4.97
C PRO A 162 18.79 -15.69 4.71
N GLU A 163 18.80 -16.43 3.59
CA GLU A 163 17.70 -17.32 3.19
C GLU A 163 16.34 -16.61 3.14
N ALA A 164 16.31 -15.41 2.56
CA ALA A 164 15.08 -14.65 2.43
C ALA A 164 14.02 -15.42 1.60
N THR A 165 12.78 -15.39 2.07
CA THR A 165 11.60 -15.99 1.41
C THR A 165 11.16 -15.19 0.19
N GLY A 166 11.55 -13.92 0.11
CA GLY A 166 11.25 -13.02 -0.99
C GLY A 166 11.98 -11.69 -0.84
N LYS A 167 11.65 -10.76 -1.75
CA LYS A 167 12.13 -9.39 -1.73
C LYS A 167 10.98 -8.44 -2.07
N ILE A 168 10.81 -7.38 -1.29
CA ILE A 168 9.91 -6.27 -1.61
C ILE A 168 10.72 -5.01 -1.93
N CYS A 169 10.14 -4.11 -2.73
CA CYS A 169 10.76 -2.85 -3.11
C CYS A 169 9.88 -1.68 -2.65
N LEU A 170 10.49 -0.77 -1.90
CA LEU A 170 9.89 0.48 -1.46
C LEU A 170 10.56 1.65 -2.17
N ALA A 171 9.78 2.65 -2.54
CA ALA A 171 10.27 3.97 -2.91
C ALA A 171 10.03 4.93 -1.74
N ARG A 172 11.01 5.78 -1.45
CA ARG A 172 10.94 6.81 -0.41
C ARG A 172 11.12 8.18 -1.03
N LEU A 173 10.15 9.07 -0.87
CA LEU A 173 10.22 10.49 -1.23
C LEU A 173 9.95 11.33 0.02
N GLY A 174 11.00 11.91 0.59
CA GLY A 174 10.91 12.56 1.90
C GLY A 174 10.39 11.58 2.99
N PRO A 175 9.32 11.93 3.73
CA PRO A 175 8.70 11.04 4.71
C PRO A 175 7.70 10.03 4.11
N GLN A 176 7.35 10.14 2.83
CA GLN A 176 6.40 9.23 2.18
C GLN A 176 7.09 7.97 1.67
N PHE A 177 6.49 6.82 1.94
CA PHE A 177 6.83 5.54 1.33
C PHE A 177 5.74 5.07 0.36
N ALA A 178 6.16 4.38 -0.70
CA ALA A 178 5.32 3.66 -1.63
C ALA A 178 5.89 2.25 -1.84
N LEU A 179 5.02 1.27 -2.06
CA LEU A 179 5.40 -0.13 -2.28
C LEU A 179 5.21 -0.48 -3.75
N HIS A 180 6.22 -1.09 -4.37
CA HIS A 180 6.09 -1.68 -5.69
C HIS A 180 5.29 -2.99 -5.59
N VAL A 181 4.14 -3.07 -6.23
CA VAL A 181 3.20 -4.20 -6.15
C VAL A 181 3.05 -4.97 -7.47
N ALA A 182 3.65 -4.52 -8.57
CA ALA A 182 3.60 -5.24 -9.82
C ALA A 182 4.17 -6.67 -9.66
N GLY A 183 3.36 -7.68 -10.00
CA GLY A 183 3.71 -9.11 -9.87
C GLY A 183 3.59 -9.71 -8.46
N MET A 184 3.14 -8.95 -7.46
CA MET A 184 2.80 -9.52 -6.15
C MET A 184 1.51 -10.34 -6.25
N ARG A 185 1.53 -11.58 -5.75
CA ARG A 185 0.29 -12.34 -5.49
C ARG A 185 -0.31 -11.80 -4.20
N ILE A 186 -1.36 -10.99 -4.32
CA ILE A 186 -2.15 -10.48 -3.19
C ILE A 186 -3.21 -11.51 -2.82
#